data_AF-A0AB33T395-F1
#
_entry.id   AF-A0AB33T395-F1
#
_cell.length_a   1.000
_cell.length_b   1.000
_cell.length_c   1.000
_cell.angle_alpha   90.00
_cell.angle_beta   90.00
_cell.angle_gamma   90.00
#
_symmetry.space_group_name_H-M   'P 1'
#
loop_
_entity.id
_entity.type
_entity.pdbx_description
1 polymer ?
#
loop_
_entity_poly.entity_id
_entity_poly.type
_entity_poly.pdbx_seq_one_letter_code
_entity_poly.pdbx_strand_id
1 'polypeptide(L)'
;MPARQAIGIITYSTLIHSWDLAVAIGKPIHFDEAEATLAEAVGSQLVPALRPQDLFGPEVAAGADATPTQRVVAFAGRNPL
;
A
#
# COMPACT_ATOMS: atom_id res chain seq x y z
N MET A 1 -13.12 11.80 12.64
CA MET A 1 -12.96 10.61 11.79
C MET A 1 -13.78 9.47 12.37
N PRO A 2 -14.69 8.82 11.61
CA PRO A 2 -15.42 7.64 12.08
C PRO A 2 -14.50 6.45 12.38
N ALA A 3 -14.86 5.60 13.34
CA ALA A 3 -14.02 4.48 13.79
C ALA A 3 -13.63 3.53 12.64
N ARG A 4 -14.56 3.20 11.75
CA ARG A 4 -14.30 2.36 10.56
C ARG A 4 -13.20 2.95 9.68
N GLN A 5 -13.21 4.27 9.48
CA GLN A 5 -12.19 4.95 8.68
C GLN A 5 -10.83 4.92 9.37
N ALA A 6 -10.79 5.17 10.68
CA ALA A 6 -9.56 5.10 11.47
C ALA A 6 -8.92 3.70 11.42
N ILE A 7 -9.74 2.66 11.57
CA ILE A 7 -9.30 1.27 11.48
C ILE A 7 -8.77 0.97 10.07
N GLY A 8 -9.46 1.40 9.01
CA GLY A 8 -8.99 1.22 7.64
C GLY A 8 -7.62 1.86 7.39
N ILE A 9 -7.41 3.09 7.87
CA ILE A 9 -6.15 3.82 7.71
C ILE A 9 -5.01 3.13 8.46
N ILE A 10 -5.21 2.72 9.73
CA ILE A 10 -4.15 2.06 10.50
C ILE A 10 -3.83 0.67 9.92
N THR A 11 -4.83 -0.07 9.42
CA THR A 11 -4.59 -1.35 8.73
C THR A 11 -3.80 -1.15 7.45
N TYR A 12 -4.18 -0.18 6.60
CA TYR A 12 -3.41 0.16 5.39
C TYR A 12 -1.95 0.51 5.71
N SER A 13 -1.73 1.40 6.68
CA SER A 13 -0.38 1.80 7.11
C SER A 13 0.43 0.61 7.62
N THR A 14 -0.20 -0.28 8.40
CA THR A 14 0.44 -1.49 8.92
C THR A 14 0.86 -2.44 7.79
N LEU A 15 0.01 -2.65 6.77
CA LEU A 15 0.34 -3.50 5.63
C LEU A 15 1.54 -2.96 4.84
N ILE A 16 1.51 -1.67 4.49
CA ILE A 16 2.61 -1.04 3.73
C ILE A 16 3.93 -1.11 4.50
N HIS A 17 3.93 -0.77 5.80
CA HIS A 17 5.16 -0.78 6.59
C HIS A 17 5.64 -2.18 6.96
N SER A 18 4.74 -3.15 7.06
CA SER A 18 5.13 -4.56 7.18
C SER A 18 5.84 -5.04 5.92
N TRP A 19 5.37 -4.62 4.74
CA TRP A 19 6.06 -4.89 3.47
C TRP A 19 7.41 -4.17 3.41
N ASP A 20 7.48 -2.88 3.79
CA ASP A 20 8.73 -2.11 3.83
C ASP A 20 9.79 -2.84 4.68
N LEU A 21 9.41 -3.29 5.89
CA LEU A 21 10.29 -4.02 6.80
C LEU A 21 10.70 -5.39 6.25
N ALA A 22 9.75 -6.15 5.71
CA ALA A 22 9.95 -7.47 5.12
C ALA A 22 10.97 -7.43 3.98
N VAL A 23 10.88 -6.43 3.10
CA VAL A 23 11.84 -6.19 2.03
C VAL A 23 13.22 -5.83 2.59
N ALA A 24 13.28 -4.93 3.58
CA ALA A 24 14.54 -4.48 4.17
C ALA A 24 15.36 -5.62 4.80
N ILE A 25 14.71 -6.69 5.26
CA ILE A 25 15.37 -7.88 5.84
C ILE A 25 15.49 -9.06 4.86
N GLY A 26 15.18 -8.86 3.57
CA GLY A 26 15.29 -9.90 2.54
C GLY A 26 14.26 -11.03 2.67
N LYS A 27 13.10 -10.77 3.28
CA LYS A 27 12.00 -11.73 3.45
C LYS A 27 10.69 -11.18 2.90
N PRO A 28 10.56 -10.98 1.58
CA PRO A 28 9.37 -10.39 1.00
C PRO A 28 8.11 -11.18 1.37
N ILE A 29 7.04 -10.45 1.68
CA ILE A 29 5.72 -11.01 2.00
C ILE A 29 4.75 -10.74 0.86
N HIS A 30 3.72 -11.58 0.77
CA HIS A 30 2.59 -11.39 -0.11
C HIS A 30 1.35 -11.10 0.73
N PHE A 31 0.59 -10.11 0.29
CA PHE A 31 -0.75 -9.85 0.79
C PHE A 31 -1.68 -10.92 0.25
N ASP A 32 -2.58 -11.39 1.11
CA ASP A 32 -3.73 -12.15 0.65
C ASP A 32 -4.74 -11.26 -0.09
N GLU A 33 -5.77 -11.88 -0.65
CA GLU A 33 -6.79 -11.17 -1.43
C GLU A 33 -7.56 -10.15 -0.58
N ALA A 34 -7.84 -10.45 0.69
CA ALA A 34 -8.61 -9.58 1.57
C ALA A 34 -7.78 -8.36 2.00
N GLU A 35 -6.51 -8.57 2.33
CA GLU A 35 -5.54 -7.53 2.64
C GLU A 35 -5.34 -6.58 1.46
N ALA A 36 -5.13 -7.13 0.26
CA ALA A 36 -4.96 -6.32 -0.94
C ALA A 36 -6.22 -5.53 -1.29
N THR A 37 -7.40 -6.17 -1.24
CA THR A 37 -8.68 -5.49 -1.51
C THR A 37 -8.92 -4.33 -0.54
N LEU A 38 -8.66 -4.53 0.76
CA LEU A 38 -8.76 -3.47 1.74
C LEU A 38 -7.75 -2.35 1.44
N ALA A 39 -6.50 -2.71 1.13
CA ALA A 39 -5.45 -1.73 0.92
C ALA A 39 -5.68 -0.89 -0.36
N GLU A 40 -6.16 -1.50 -1.45
CA GLU A 40 -6.57 -0.80 -2.67
C GLU A 40 -7.74 0.17 -2.38
N ALA A 41 -8.76 -0.29 -1.65
CA ALA A 41 -9.92 0.53 -1.31
C ALA A 41 -9.59 1.72 -0.40
N VAL A 42 -8.73 1.53 0.62
CA VAL A 42 -8.28 2.62 1.50
C VAL A 42 -7.29 3.53 0.78
N GLY A 43 -6.35 2.95 0.05
CA GLY A 43 -5.31 3.68 -0.68
C GLY A 43 -5.91 4.65 -1.69
N SER A 44 -6.88 4.21 -2.50
CA SER A 44 -7.54 5.04 -3.51
C SER A 44 -8.20 6.30 -2.93
N GLN A 45 -8.63 6.27 -1.66
CA GLN A 45 -9.21 7.43 -0.97
C GLN A 45 -8.17 8.30 -0.28
N LEU A 46 -7.08 7.70 0.21
CA LEU A 46 -6.10 8.36 1.07
C LEU A 46 -4.93 8.95 0.30
N VAL A 47 -4.30 8.13 -0.56
CA VAL A 47 -3.01 8.46 -1.20
C VAL A 47 -3.10 9.71 -2.08
N PRO A 48 -4.13 9.93 -2.92
CA PRO A 48 -4.18 11.13 -3.77
C PRO A 48 -4.14 12.44 -2.99
N ALA A 49 -4.75 12.49 -1.80
CA ALA A 49 -4.79 13.70 -0.97
C ALA A 49 -3.51 13.90 -0.14
N LEU A 50 -2.79 12.81 0.16
CA LEU A 50 -1.57 12.83 0.98
C LEU A 50 -0.29 12.94 0.15
N ARG A 51 -0.31 12.52 -1.13
CA ARG A 51 0.85 12.61 -2.04
C ARG A 51 1.38 14.04 -2.23
N PRO A 52 0.55 15.09 -2.40
CA PRO A 52 1.04 16.48 -2.48
C PRO A 52 1.67 17.00 -1.18
N GLN A 53 1.56 16.27 -0.08
CA GLN A 53 2.14 16.59 1.22
C GLN A 53 3.44 15.80 1.48
N ASP A 54 4.01 15.18 0.43
CA ASP A 54 5.23 14.37 0.47
C ASP A 54 5.16 13.14 1.40
N LEU A 55 3.94 12.69 1.77
CA LEU A 55 3.73 11.49 2.57
C LEU A 55 3.79 10.19 1.76
N PHE A 56 3.65 10.29 0.43
CA PHE A 56 3.77 9.17 -0.51
C PHE A 56 4.67 9.59 -1.66
N GLY A 57 5.51 8.66 -2.12
CA GLY A 57 6.28 8.86 -3.34
C GLY A 57 5.40 8.92 -4.60
N PRO A 58 5.98 9.25 -5.76
CA PRO A 58 5.31 9.10 -7.04
C PRO A 58 4.84 7.66 -7.22
N GLU A 59 3.64 7.49 -7.78
CA GLU A 59 3.15 6.16 -8.14
C GLU A 59 4.09 5.50 -9.15
N VAL A 60 4.40 4.23 -8.90
CA VAL A 60 5.22 3.42 -9.80
C VAL A 60 4.28 2.63 -10.73
N ALA A 61 4.59 2.59 -12.02
CA ALA A 61 3.80 1.83 -12.97
C ALA A 61 3.92 0.32 -12.67
N ALA A 62 2.80 -0.31 -12.29
CA ALA A 62 2.71 -1.74 -12.17
C ALA A 62 2.44 -2.39 -13.55
N GLY A 63 3.13 -3.47 -13.87
CA GLY A 63 2.87 -4.25 -15.09
C GLY A 63 1.49 -4.92 -15.06
N ALA A 64 1.01 -5.38 -16.23
CA ALA A 64 -0.29 -6.05 -16.34
C ALA A 64 -0.38 -7.33 -15.48
N ASP A 65 0.75 -8.02 -15.30
CA ASP A 65 0.86 -9.25 -14.51
C ASP A 65 1.22 -8.99 -13.04
N ALA A 66 1.12 -7.74 -12.57
CA ALA A 66 1.46 -7.38 -11.20
C ALA A 66 0.55 -8.09 -10.19
N THR A 67 1.19 -8.74 -9.22
CA THR A 67 0.50 -9.32 -8.06
C THR A 67 -0.25 -8.23 -7.27
N PRO A 68 -1.26 -8.60 -6.47
CA PRO A 68 -1.99 -7.64 -5.64
C PRO A 68 -1.09 -6.80 -4.73
N THR A 69 -0.07 -7.43 -4.12
CA THR A 69 0.95 -6.73 -3.33
C THR A 69 1.70 -5.69 -4.16
N GLN A 70 2.18 -6.07 -5.35
CA GLN A 70 2.93 -5.18 -6.21
C GLN A 70 2.10 -3.97 -6.63
N ARG A 71 0.81 -4.14 -6.95
CA ARG A 71 -0.08 -3.01 -7.28
C ARG A 71 -0.24 -2.06 -6.09
N VAL A 72 -0.51 -2.58 -4.91
CA VAL A 72 -0.71 -1.77 -3.70
C VAL A 72 0.54 -0.95 -3.34
N VAL A 73 1.71 -1.59 -3.32
CA VAL A 73 2.96 -0.90 -2.93
C VAL A 73 3.43 0.07 -4.01
N ALA A 74 3.24 -0.27 -5.29
CA ALA A 74 3.54 0.62 -6.41
C ALA A 74 2.65 1.88 -6.40
N PHE A 75 1.36 1.71 -6.10
CA PHE A 75 0.43 2.83 -5.91
C PHE A 75 0.85 3.74 -4.74
N ALA A 76 1.38 3.15 -3.66
CA ALA A 76 1.96 3.86 -2.53
C ALA A 76 3.36 4.47 -2.80
N GLY A 77 3.87 4.33 -4.02
CA GLY A 77 5.15 4.88 -4.47
C GLY A 77 6.40 4.11 -4.03
N ARG A 78 6.24 2.84 -3.66
CA ARG A 78 7.37 1.92 -3.44
C ARG A 78 7.74 1.27 -4.76
N ASN A 79 9.02 0.90 -4.92
CA ASN A 79 9.45 0.12 -6.06
C ASN A 79 9.18 -1.37 -5.81
N PRO A 80 8.29 -2.03 -6.59
CA PRO A 80 7.96 -3.45 -6.44
C PRO A 80 8.98 -4.41 -7.06
N LEU A 81 10.10 -3.89 -7.60
CA LEU A 81 11.19 -4.63 -8.25
C LEU A 81 12.20 -5.18 -7.24
#